data_AF-A0A836WPB1-F1
#
_entry.id   AF-A0A836WPB1-F1
#
_cell.length_a   1.000
_cell.length_b   1.000
_cell.length_c   1.000
_cell.angle_alpha   90.00
_cell.angle_beta   90.00
_cell.angle_gamma   90.00
#
_symmetry.space_group_name_H-M   'P 1'
#
loop_
_entity.id
_entity.type
_entity.pdbx_description
1 polymer ?
#
loop_
_entity_poly.entity_id
_entity_poly.type
_entity_poly.pdbx_seq_one_letter_code
_entity_poly.pdbx_strand_id
1 'polypeptide(L)'
;MRKSKNIEIKQFEATKDFPEIILNRFIIFFFVFLLSISGISQSYNQQIRLAKKHVEKNDYLTAGILMEDAYSQSPTPIIAYQCAEYYFNARNYKKAERFYQKVIFSDKQNFPRAYFKMAMAEKYLGKYA
;
A
#
# COMPACT_ATOMS: atom_id res chain seq x y z
N MET A 1 -47.34 -26.71 48.28
CA MET A 1 -46.13 -25.91 48.59
C MET A 1 -44.88 -26.23 47.73
N ARG A 2 -44.95 -27.08 46.67
CA ARG A 2 -43.79 -27.43 45.82
C ARG A 2 -43.57 -26.58 44.57
N LYS A 3 -44.56 -25.77 44.14
CA LYS A 3 -44.48 -24.97 42.90
C LYS A 3 -43.48 -23.80 42.99
N SER A 4 -43.27 -23.21 44.18
CA SER A 4 -42.37 -22.07 44.37
C SER A 4 -40.90 -22.41 44.06
N LYS A 5 -40.44 -23.58 44.51
CA LYS A 5 -39.04 -24.01 44.39
C LYS A 5 -38.62 -24.27 42.93
N ASN A 6 -39.54 -24.74 42.08
CA ASN A 6 -39.28 -24.96 40.65
C ASN A 6 -39.20 -23.66 39.83
N ILE A 7 -39.76 -22.55 40.32
CA ILE A 7 -39.68 -21.26 39.65
C ILE A 7 -38.32 -20.61 39.94
N GLU A 8 -37.84 -20.72 41.18
CA GLU A 8 -36.51 -20.22 41.59
C GLU A 8 -35.37 -20.94 40.85
N ILE A 9 -35.47 -22.26 40.65
CA ILE A 9 -34.44 -23.03 39.93
C ILE A 9 -34.34 -22.60 38.45
N LYS A 10 -35.48 -22.37 37.78
CA LYS A 10 -35.51 -21.90 36.38
C LYS A 10 -34.97 -20.47 36.23
N GLN A 11 -35.22 -19.60 37.20
CA GLN A 11 -34.68 -18.24 37.19
C GLN A 11 -33.15 -18.24 37.42
N PHE A 12 -32.65 -19.18 38.23
CA PHE A 12 -31.20 -19.34 38.46
C PHE A 12 -30.48 -19.87 37.21
N GLU A 13 -31.04 -20.84 36.49
CA GLU A 13 -30.47 -21.36 35.24
C GLU A 13 -30.39 -20.29 34.15
N ALA A 14 -31.43 -19.47 33.97
CA ALA A 14 -31.45 -18.39 32.97
C ALA A 14 -30.39 -17.30 33.18
N THR A 15 -29.87 -17.14 34.40
CA THR A 15 -28.82 -16.14 34.71
C THR A 15 -27.41 -16.60 34.32
N LYS A 16 -27.18 -17.91 34.14
CA LYS A 16 -25.88 -18.45 33.71
C LYS A 16 -25.61 -18.28 32.21
N ASP A 17 -26.66 -18.27 31.39
CA ASP A 17 -26.52 -18.22 29.92
C ASP A 17 -26.23 -16.79 29.40
N PHE A 18 -26.58 -15.77 30.18
CA PHE A 18 -26.40 -14.36 29.81
C PHE A 18 -24.93 -13.95 29.57
N PRO A 19 -23.96 -14.29 30.45
CA PRO A 19 -22.55 -13.99 30.21
C PRO A 19 -21.97 -14.75 29.01
N GLU A 20 -22.42 -15.98 28.73
CA GLU A 20 -21.94 -16.76 27.58
C GLU A 20 -22.34 -16.15 26.24
N ILE A 21 -23.59 -15.65 26.14
CA ILE A 21 -24.08 -14.97 24.93
C ILE A 21 -23.30 -13.68 24.66
N ILE A 22 -23.00 -12.90 25.71
CA ILE A 22 -22.22 -11.65 25.59
C ILE A 22 -20.78 -11.94 25.18
N LEU A 23 -20.16 -12.95 25.81
CA LEU A 23 -18.79 -13.35 25.50
C LEU A 23 -18.66 -13.82 24.04
N ASN A 24 -19.61 -14.63 23.56
CA ASN A 24 -19.59 -15.14 22.19
C ASN A 24 -19.73 -14.02 21.15
N ARG A 25 -20.57 -13.01 21.43
CA ARG A 25 -20.70 -11.82 20.58
C ARG A 25 -19.42 -10.98 20.56
N PHE A 26 -18.73 -10.86 21.69
CA PHE A 26 -17.44 -10.20 21.77
C PHE A 26 -16.37 -10.93 20.97
N ILE A 27 -16.33 -12.27 21.04
CA ILE A 27 -15.41 -13.09 20.26
C ILE A 27 -15.64 -12.92 18.77
N ILE A 28 -16.90 -12.94 18.31
CA ILE A 28 -17.24 -12.72 16.89
C ILE A 28 -16.81 -11.32 16.45
N PHE A 29 -17.10 -10.29 17.24
CA PHE A 29 -16.71 -8.91 16.93
C PHE A 29 -15.18 -8.78 16.85
N PHE A 30 -14.46 -9.37 17.79
CA PHE A 30 -13.00 -9.38 17.80
C PHE A 30 -12.43 -10.13 16.59
N PHE A 31 -13.04 -11.24 16.18
CA PHE A 31 -12.62 -12.00 15.00
C PHE A 31 -12.81 -11.21 13.70
N VAL A 32 -13.95 -10.50 13.55
CA VAL A 32 -14.19 -9.61 12.40
C VAL A 32 -13.21 -8.43 12.39
N PHE A 33 -12.88 -7.89 13.57
CA PHE A 33 -11.88 -6.84 13.72
C PHE A 33 -10.49 -7.33 13.29
N LEU A 34 -10.08 -8.54 13.70
CA LEU A 34 -8.80 -9.13 13.30
C LEU A 34 -8.69 -9.34 11.79
N LEU A 35 -9.76 -9.79 11.13
CA LEU A 35 -9.77 -9.97 9.67
C LEU A 35 -9.62 -8.64 8.90
N SER A 36 -9.98 -7.52 9.51
CA SER A 36 -9.83 -6.19 8.90
C SER A 36 -8.39 -5.67 8.89
N ILE A 37 -7.53 -6.23 9.76
CA ILE A 37 -6.12 -5.80 9.91
C ILE A 37 -5.20 -6.54 8.92
N SER A 38 -5.66 -7.63 8.28
CA SER A 38 -4.94 -8.27 7.17
C SER A 38 -4.97 -7.41 5.91
N GLY A 39 -4.23 -6.30 5.94
CA GLY A 39 -3.89 -5.51 4.77
C GLY A 39 -3.17 -6.41 3.78
N ILE A 40 -3.83 -6.70 2.66
CA ILE A 40 -3.29 -7.48 1.55
C ILE A 40 -2.13 -6.66 0.97
N SER A 41 -0.92 -6.91 1.46
CA SER A 41 0.30 -6.38 0.85
C SER A 41 0.34 -6.90 -0.58
N GLN A 42 0.04 -6.03 -1.54
CA GLN A 42 0.04 -6.42 -2.94
C GLN A 42 1.44 -6.85 -3.33
N SER A 43 1.53 -8.03 -3.96
CA SER A 43 2.80 -8.56 -4.44
C SER A 43 3.49 -7.54 -5.34
N TYR A 44 4.80 -7.43 -5.20
CA TYR A 44 5.70 -6.69 -6.10
C TYR A 44 5.29 -6.75 -7.59
N ASN A 45 5.03 -7.95 -8.13
CA ASN A 45 4.67 -8.12 -9.54
C ASN A 45 3.28 -7.54 -9.88
N GLN A 46 2.36 -7.57 -8.91
CA GLN A 46 1.04 -6.99 -9.07
C GLN A 46 1.11 -5.46 -9.12
N GLN A 47 1.95 -4.84 -8.29
CA GLN A 47 2.16 -3.39 -8.30
C GLN A 47 2.69 -2.92 -9.66
N ILE A 48 3.68 -3.61 -10.21
CA ILE A 48 4.22 -3.31 -11.56
C ILE A 48 3.15 -3.45 -12.63
N ARG A 49 2.34 -4.51 -12.58
CA ARG A 49 1.26 -4.75 -13.54
C ARG A 49 0.19 -3.65 -13.47
N LEU A 50 -0.20 -3.25 -12.26
CA LEU A 50 -1.17 -2.18 -12.07
C LEU A 50 -0.61 -0.84 -12.53
N ALA A 51 0.65 -0.51 -12.20
CA ALA A 51 1.31 0.70 -12.68
C ALA A 51 1.25 0.82 -14.21
N LYS A 52 1.56 -0.27 -14.94
CA LYS A 52 1.45 -0.32 -16.40
C LYS A 52 0.02 -0.06 -16.89
N LYS A 53 -0.99 -0.64 -16.25
CA LYS A 53 -2.40 -0.41 -16.58
C LYS A 53 -2.82 1.05 -16.36
N HIS A 54 -2.25 1.74 -15.37
CA HIS A 54 -2.48 3.18 -15.16
C HIS A 54 -1.77 4.01 -16.23
N VAL A 55 -0.55 3.62 -16.65
CA VAL A 55 0.14 4.26 -17.79
C VAL A 55 -0.67 4.18 -19.07
N GLU A 56 -1.28 3.02 -19.38
CA GLU A 56 -2.18 2.85 -20.54
C GLU A 56 -3.37 3.83 -20.52
N LYS A 57 -3.75 4.30 -19.33
CA LYS A 57 -4.81 5.30 -19.11
C LYS A 57 -4.29 6.73 -19.00
N ASN A 58 -3.00 6.96 -19.28
CA ASN A 58 -2.29 8.24 -19.06
C ASN A 58 -2.30 8.73 -17.60
N ASP A 59 -2.56 7.84 -16.64
CA ASP A 59 -2.51 8.14 -15.21
C ASP A 59 -1.10 7.88 -14.66
N TYR A 60 -0.18 8.75 -15.05
CA TYR A 60 1.23 8.63 -14.71
C TYR A 60 1.53 8.87 -13.22
N LEU A 61 0.70 9.67 -12.54
CA LEU A 61 0.90 9.95 -11.11
C LEU A 61 0.65 8.70 -10.28
N THR A 62 -0.49 8.02 -10.49
CA THR A 62 -0.79 6.76 -9.81
C THR A 62 0.21 5.68 -10.19
N ALA A 63 0.60 5.60 -11.48
CA ALA A 63 1.62 4.67 -11.92
C ALA A 63 2.97 4.87 -11.19
N GLY A 64 3.39 6.12 -11.00
CA GLY A 64 4.60 6.45 -10.24
C GLY A 64 4.53 6.02 -8.78
N ILE A 65 3.38 6.18 -8.13
CA ILE A 65 3.16 5.76 -6.73
C ILE A 65 3.23 4.23 -6.62
N LEU A 66 2.51 3.49 -7.46
CA LEU A 66 2.52 2.02 -7.46
C LEU A 66 3.92 1.47 -7.78
N MET A 67 4.68 2.15 -8.66
CA MET A 67 6.06 1.78 -8.97
C MET A 67 7.02 2.11 -7.83
N GLU A 68 6.78 3.18 -7.07
CA GLU A 68 7.53 3.52 -5.85
C GLU A 68 7.30 2.46 -4.77
N ASP A 69 6.07 1.94 -4.63
CA ASP A 69 5.78 0.79 -3.75
C ASP A 69 6.53 -0.47 -4.20
N ALA A 70 6.54 -0.76 -5.50
CA ALA A 70 7.31 -1.89 -6.05
C ALA A 70 8.82 -1.71 -5.80
N TYR A 71 9.34 -0.49 -5.92
CA TYR A 71 10.74 -0.17 -5.63
C TYR A 71 11.09 -0.40 -4.16
N SER A 72 10.17 -0.10 -3.23
CA SER A 72 10.39 -0.36 -1.80
C SER A 72 10.58 -1.86 -1.49
N GLN A 73 9.94 -2.74 -2.27
CA GLN A 73 10.07 -4.19 -2.12
C GLN A 73 11.30 -4.74 -2.84
N SER A 74 11.66 -4.17 -4.00
CA SER A 74 12.85 -4.57 -4.77
C SER A 74 13.56 -3.34 -5.36
N PRO A 75 14.54 -2.77 -4.65
CA PRO A 75 15.20 -1.54 -5.07
C PRO A 75 16.23 -1.82 -6.17
N THR A 76 15.78 -1.89 -7.42
CA THR A 76 16.65 -2.07 -8.60
C THR A 76 16.74 -0.79 -9.45
N PRO A 77 17.85 -0.57 -10.19
CA PRO A 77 17.99 0.59 -11.07
C PRO A 77 16.91 0.67 -12.14
N ILE A 78 16.47 -0.47 -12.68
CA ILE A 78 15.42 -0.56 -13.70
C ILE A 78 14.11 0.05 -13.16
N ILE A 79 13.73 -0.32 -11.93
CA ILE A 79 12.48 0.15 -11.32
C ILE A 79 12.60 1.61 -10.91
N ALA A 80 13.75 2.01 -10.36
CA ALA A 80 14.00 3.43 -10.08
C ALA A 80 13.87 4.28 -11.35
N TYR A 81 14.38 3.79 -12.49
CA TYR A 81 14.28 4.48 -13.77
C TYR A 81 12.84 4.57 -14.27
N GLN A 82 12.07 3.48 -14.18
CA GLN A 82 10.64 3.48 -14.52
C GLN A 82 9.83 4.43 -13.63
N CYS A 83 10.11 4.44 -12.33
CA CYS A 83 9.51 5.37 -11.38
C CYS A 83 9.81 6.82 -11.75
N ALA A 84 11.07 7.12 -12.10
CA ALA A 84 11.48 8.44 -12.57
C ALA A 84 10.73 8.88 -13.84
N GLU A 85 10.63 7.99 -14.85
CA GLU A 85 9.90 8.30 -16.09
C GLU A 85 8.41 8.55 -15.84
N TYR A 86 7.77 7.76 -14.97
CA TYR A 86 6.35 7.98 -14.64
C TYR A 86 6.15 9.30 -13.93
N TYR A 87 6.99 9.64 -12.95
CA TYR A 87 6.91 10.95 -12.30
C TYR A 87 7.24 12.10 -13.24
N PHE A 88 8.17 11.93 -14.18
CA PHE A 88 8.49 12.93 -15.20
C PHE A 88 7.28 13.21 -16.09
N ASN A 89 6.62 12.15 -16.58
CA ASN A 89 5.41 12.26 -17.41
C ASN A 89 4.22 12.85 -16.62
N ALA A 90 4.15 12.58 -15.31
CA ALA A 90 3.20 13.21 -14.40
C ALA A 90 3.55 14.67 -14.05
N ARG A 91 4.61 15.24 -14.64
CA ARG A 91 5.16 16.58 -14.34
C ARG A 91 5.61 16.77 -12.89
N ASN A 92 5.80 15.67 -12.15
CA ASN A 92 6.37 15.67 -10.81
C ASN A 92 7.90 15.63 -10.91
N TYR A 93 8.49 16.72 -11.41
CA TYR A 93 9.92 16.78 -11.70
C TYR A 93 10.79 16.61 -10.46
N LYS A 94 10.30 17.01 -9.28
CA LYS A 94 11.01 16.83 -8.00
C LYS A 94 11.20 15.36 -7.65
N LYS A 95 10.16 14.54 -7.78
CA LYS A 95 10.29 13.09 -7.57
C LYS A 95 11.08 12.44 -8.71
N ALA A 96 10.87 12.88 -9.95
CA ALA A 96 11.59 12.35 -11.11
C ALA A 96 13.11 12.53 -10.96
N GLU A 97 13.57 13.74 -10.65
CA GLU A 97 14.98 14.07 -10.37
C GLU A 97 15.56 13.14 -9.30
N ARG A 98 14.87 13.01 -8.15
CA ARG A 98 15.33 12.14 -7.05
C ARG A 98 15.52 10.68 -7.51
N PHE A 99 14.61 10.16 -8.32
CA PHE A 99 14.72 8.78 -8.81
C PHE A 99 15.78 8.64 -9.92
N TYR A 100 15.93 9.61 -10.83
CA TYR A 100 17.04 9.58 -11.78
C TYR A 100 18.40 9.65 -11.07
N GLN A 101 18.53 10.44 -10.02
CA GLN A 101 19.74 10.49 -9.20
C GLN A 101 20.06 9.11 -8.58
N LYS A 102 19.05 8.39 -8.07
CA LYS A 102 19.22 7.02 -7.58
C LYS A 102 19.71 6.07 -8.69
N VAL A 103 19.13 6.16 -9.89
CA VAL A 103 19.55 5.35 -11.04
C VAL A 103 21.01 5.61 -11.39
N ILE A 104 21.40 6.88 -11.52
CA ILE A 104 22.77 7.29 -11.85
C ILE A 104 23.76 6.80 -10.79
N PHE A 105 23.38 6.89 -9.51
CA PHE A 105 24.22 6.41 -8.42
C PHE A 105 24.40 4.89 -8.44
N SER A 106 23.34 4.14 -8.73
CA SER A 106 23.38 2.67 -8.73
C SER A 106 23.97 2.06 -10.00
N ASP A 107 23.65 2.61 -11.18
CA ASP A 107 24.02 2.04 -12.48
C ASP A 107 24.03 3.10 -13.59
N LYS A 108 25.03 3.97 -13.57
CA LYS A 108 25.21 4.98 -14.63
C LYS A 108 25.55 4.41 -16.01
N GLN A 109 26.15 3.21 -16.09
CA GLN A 109 26.64 2.66 -17.36
C GLN A 109 25.50 2.11 -18.21
N ASN A 110 24.52 1.43 -17.59
CA ASN A 110 23.38 0.89 -18.32
C ASN A 110 22.25 1.91 -18.53
N PHE A 111 22.27 3.03 -17.79
CA PHE A 111 21.24 4.08 -17.88
C PHE A 111 21.81 5.46 -18.23
N PRO A 112 22.57 5.62 -19.34
CA PRO A 112 23.17 6.91 -19.70
C PRO A 112 22.11 7.99 -19.96
N ARG A 113 20.89 7.60 -20.38
CA ARG A 113 19.75 8.52 -20.59
C ARG A 113 19.25 9.15 -19.29
N ALA A 114 19.53 8.57 -18.12
CA ALA A 114 19.12 9.11 -16.84
C ALA A 114 19.74 10.50 -16.58
N TYR A 115 20.98 10.74 -17.00
CA TYR A 115 21.61 12.06 -16.88
C TYR A 115 20.85 13.14 -17.65
N PHE A 116 20.55 12.86 -18.92
CA PHE A 116 19.80 13.80 -19.76
C PHE A 116 18.41 14.09 -19.18
N LYS A 117 17.70 13.05 -18.73
CA LYS A 117 16.36 13.20 -18.15
C LYS A 117 16.37 13.91 -16.80
N MET A 118 17.38 13.68 -15.97
CA MET A 118 17.61 14.42 -14.73
C MET A 118 17.83 15.90 -15.02
N ALA A 119 18.72 16.23 -15.94
CA ALA A 119 18.97 17.62 -16.35
C ALA A 119 17.71 18.30 -16.90
N MET A 120 16.86 17.56 -17.64
CA MET A 120 15.56 18.07 -18.06
C MET A 120 14.62 18.32 -16.87
N ALA A 121 14.58 17.42 -15.88
CA ALA A 121 13.79 17.62 -14.67
C ALA A 121 14.27 18.84 -13.88
N GLU A 122 15.60 19.02 -13.73
CA GLU A 122 16.22 20.18 -13.11
C GLU A 122 15.86 21.48 -13.84
N LYS A 123 15.92 21.48 -15.17
CA LYS A 123 15.47 22.60 -16.00
C LYS A 123 14.01 22.96 -15.73
N TYR A 124 13.11 21.99 -15.67
CA TYR A 124 11.69 22.25 -15.35
C TYR A 124 11.48 22.73 -13.92
N LEU A 125 12.39 22.42 -13.00
CA LEU A 125 12.39 22.95 -11.63
C LEU A 125 13.04 24.33 -11.53
N GLY A 126 13.60 24.87 -12.62
CA GLY A 126 14.33 26.15 -12.62
C GLY A 126 15.72 26.05 -11.96
N LYS A 127 16.27 24.85 -11.84
CA LYS A 127 17.62 24.61 -11.34
C LYS A 127 18.62 24.77 -12.50
N TYR A 128 19.04 26.01 -12.76
CA TYR A 128 20.02 26.35 -13.79
C TYR A 128 21.45 26.40 -13.21
N ALA A 129 21.87 25.33 -12.54
CA ALA A 129 23.23 25.22 -12.02
C ALA A 129 24.24 25.01 -13.15
#